data_AF-A0A3M1JGJ4-F1
#
_entry.id   AF-A0A3M1JGJ4-F1
#
_cell.length_a   1.000
_cell.length_b   1.000
_cell.length_c   1.000
_cell.angle_alpha   90.00
_cell.angle_beta   90.00
_cell.angle_gamma   90.00
#
_symmetry.space_group_name_H-M   'P 1'
#
loop_
_entity.id
_entity.type
_entity.pdbx_description
1 polymer ?
#
loop_
_entity_poly.entity_id
_entity_poly.type
_entity_poly.pdbx_seq_one_letter_code
_entity_poly.pdbx_strand_id
1 'polypeptide(L)'
;SGEALVEEVQTDWLRYAYDAKLHADRLIMERLTTRMREAEGATTADEGNAQAAVQGLRYGGAEIDPVAMREYFDEVLHTHIPIWDEALLTAVIDFVVRELGLRTIYYHDFDCGCRLKNISRRLPPRHLYSRLPARFCFRRTDTPPAFLEDSPTRTFRTLKRAGGLRFWRLSL
;
A
#
# COMPACT_ATOMS: atom_id res chain seq x y z
N SER A 1 -26.69 -17.09 2.43
CA SER A 1 -25.67 -16.25 1.77
C SER A 1 -24.36 -16.42 2.53
N GLY A 2 -23.21 -16.37 1.83
CA GLY A 2 -21.91 -16.43 2.49
C GLY A 2 -21.42 -15.06 2.99
N GLU A 3 -20.36 -15.08 3.79
CA GLU A 3 -19.72 -13.91 4.39
C GLU A 3 -18.25 -13.83 3.98
N ALA A 4 -17.71 -12.62 3.88
CA ALA A 4 -16.28 -12.34 3.68
C ALA A 4 -15.73 -11.41 4.77
N LEU A 5 -14.42 -11.44 5.02
CA LEU A 5 -13.71 -10.45 5.84
C LEU A 5 -12.56 -9.86 5.04
N VAL A 6 -12.61 -8.55 4.80
CA VAL A 6 -11.48 -7.77 4.28
C VAL A 6 -10.50 -7.56 5.43
N GLU A 7 -9.44 -8.36 5.41
CA GLU A 7 -8.39 -8.39 6.43
C GLU A 7 -7.39 -7.23 6.31
N GLU A 8 -7.09 -6.81 5.08
CA GLU A 8 -6.15 -5.74 4.74
C GLU A 8 -6.43 -5.25 3.31
N VAL A 9 -6.13 -3.97 3.04
CA VAL A 9 -6.12 -3.37 1.70
C VAL A 9 -4.69 -2.89 1.47
N GLN A 10 -3.96 -3.54 0.54
CA GLN A 10 -2.52 -3.32 0.39
C GLN A 10 -2.20 -2.06 -0.41
N THR A 11 -1.97 -0.97 0.30
CA THR A 11 -1.50 0.32 -0.25
C THR A 11 -0.01 0.57 0.02
N ASP A 12 0.62 -0.28 0.84
CA ASP A 12 1.98 -0.12 1.36
C ASP A 12 3.05 -0.08 0.25
N TRP A 13 2.74 -0.58 -0.95
CA TRP A 13 3.58 -0.50 -2.15
C TRP A 13 3.72 0.93 -2.72
N LEU A 14 2.73 1.81 -2.52
CA LEU A 14 2.81 3.21 -2.98
C LEU A 14 3.94 3.98 -2.30
N ARG A 15 4.13 3.76 -0.99
CA ARG A 15 5.30 4.23 -0.24
C ARG A 15 6.59 3.81 -0.95
N TYR A 16 6.69 2.54 -1.32
CA TYR A 16 7.90 2.00 -1.93
C TYR A 16 8.15 2.48 -3.36
N ALA A 17 7.09 2.74 -4.14
CA ALA A 17 7.22 3.41 -5.42
C ALA A 17 7.74 4.86 -5.26
N TYR A 18 7.26 5.58 -4.24
CA TYR A 18 7.75 6.92 -3.90
C TYR A 18 9.19 6.91 -3.36
N ASP A 19 9.55 5.95 -2.50
CA ASP A 19 10.92 5.73 -2.02
C ASP A 19 11.88 5.47 -3.19
N ALA A 20 11.47 4.64 -4.16
CA ALA A 20 12.22 4.35 -5.38
C ALA A 20 12.35 5.59 -6.28
N LYS A 21 11.29 6.40 -6.42
CA LYS A 21 11.30 7.66 -7.18
C LYS A 21 12.26 8.69 -6.57
N LEU A 22 12.24 8.88 -5.24
CA LEU A 22 13.19 9.76 -4.55
C LEU A 22 14.65 9.29 -4.69
N HIS A 23 14.88 7.98 -4.80
CA HIS A 23 16.21 7.44 -5.10
C HIS A 23 16.61 7.70 -6.56
N ALA A 24 15.69 7.51 -7.50
CA ALA A 24 15.90 7.83 -8.92
C ALA A 24 16.24 9.31 -9.15
N ASP A 25 15.46 10.23 -8.57
CA ASP A 25 15.71 11.68 -8.61
C ASP A 25 17.13 12.02 -8.16
N ARG A 26 17.62 11.38 -7.09
CA ARG A 26 18.99 11.58 -6.57
C ARG A 26 20.06 11.13 -7.56
N LEU A 27 19.95 9.91 -8.09
CA LEU A 27 20.93 9.38 -9.05
C LEU A 27 20.97 10.20 -10.35
N ILE A 28 19.82 10.71 -10.80
CA ILE A 28 19.73 11.63 -11.94
C ILE A 28 20.44 12.95 -11.62
N MET A 29 20.20 13.54 -10.45
CA MET A 29 20.80 14.82 -10.07
C MET A 29 22.31 14.73 -9.80
N GLU A 30 22.77 13.63 -9.21
CA GLU A 30 24.21 13.33 -9.04
C GLU A 30 24.89 13.24 -10.42
N ARG A 31 24.29 12.53 -11.39
CA ARG A 31 24.81 12.42 -12.76
C ARG A 31 24.84 13.77 -13.49
N LEU A 32 23.81 14.60 -13.34
CA LEU A 32 23.78 15.96 -13.91
C LEU A 32 24.89 16.84 -13.31
N THR A 33 25.07 16.79 -11.99
CA THR A 33 26.10 17.55 -11.27
C THR A 33 27.51 17.14 -11.71
N THR A 34 27.76 15.84 -11.88
CA THR A 34 29.04 15.33 -12.39
C THR A 34 29.30 15.81 -13.82
N ARG A 35 28.31 15.69 -14.72
CA ARG A 35 28.43 16.16 -16.11
C ARG A 35 28.68 17.66 -16.24
N MET A 36 28.09 18.48 -15.37
CA MET A 36 28.37 19.93 -15.34
C MET A 36 29.83 20.19 -14.95
N ARG A 37 30.36 19.51 -13.92
CA ARG A 37 31.76 19.64 -13.50
C ARG A 37 32.75 19.12 -14.54
N GLU A 38 32.40 18.04 -15.24
CA GLU A 38 33.16 17.52 -16.37
C GLU A 38 33.24 18.58 -17.49
N ALA A 39 32.11 19.19 -17.86
CA ALA A 39 32.05 20.26 -18.87
C ALA A 39 32.76 21.56 -18.45
N GLU A 40 32.73 21.92 -17.17
CA GLU A 40 33.44 23.08 -16.62
C GLU A 40 34.96 22.85 -16.51
N GLY A 41 35.40 21.60 -16.34
CA GLY A 41 36.81 21.22 -16.27
C GLY A 41 37.46 20.86 -17.61
N ALA A 42 36.68 20.55 -18.64
CA ALA A 42 37.15 20.05 -19.94
C ALA A 42 37.80 21.15 -20.81
N THR A 43 39.05 21.51 -20.48
CA THR A 43 39.96 22.14 -21.45
C THR A 43 40.37 21.09 -22.48
N THR A 44 40.35 21.44 -23.77
CA THR A 44 40.41 20.52 -24.93
C THR A 44 41.52 19.46 -24.89
N ALA A 45 41.20 18.26 -24.37
CA ALA A 45 42.00 17.05 -24.50
C ALA A 45 41.13 15.79 -24.32
N ASP A 46 41.41 14.79 -25.15
CA ASP A 46 40.99 13.38 -25.07
C ASP A 46 39.48 13.06 -25.03
N GLU A 47 38.93 12.58 -26.16
CA GLU A 47 37.57 12.02 -26.28
C GLU A 47 37.49 10.59 -25.69
N GLY A 48 38.07 10.41 -24.50
CA GLY A 48 38.42 9.13 -23.88
C GLY A 48 37.32 8.51 -23.03
N ASN A 49 36.26 8.00 -23.66
CA ASN A 49 35.34 7.01 -23.07
C ASN A 49 34.66 7.41 -21.73
N ALA A 50 33.88 8.49 -21.72
CA ALA A 50 33.04 8.92 -20.59
C ALA A 50 31.80 8.02 -20.34
N GLN A 51 31.94 6.69 -20.49
CA GLN A 51 30.90 5.70 -20.22
C GLN A 51 30.79 5.41 -18.71
N ALA A 52 30.66 6.46 -17.89
CA ALA A 52 30.40 6.36 -16.46
C ALA A 52 29.05 5.66 -16.24
N ALA A 53 29.12 4.37 -15.94
CA ALA A 53 27.94 3.54 -15.70
C ALA A 53 27.19 4.07 -14.48
N VAL A 54 25.94 4.49 -14.68
CA VAL A 54 25.03 4.77 -13.56
C VAL A 54 24.86 3.47 -12.80
N GLN A 55 25.15 3.49 -11.50
CA GLN A 55 24.84 2.37 -10.63
C GLN A 55 23.30 2.23 -10.61
N GLY A 56 22.78 1.20 -11.28
CA GLY A 56 21.35 1.06 -11.52
C GLY A 56 20.54 1.10 -10.22
N LEU A 57 19.33 1.66 -10.28
CA LEU A 57 18.46 1.76 -9.10
C LEU A 57 18.09 0.34 -8.67
N ARG A 58 18.67 -0.13 -7.57
CA ARG A 58 18.37 -1.46 -7.03
C ARG A 58 17.25 -1.39 -6.01
N TYR A 59 16.09 -1.92 -6.40
CA TYR A 59 14.91 -1.98 -5.55
C TYR A 59 14.39 -3.42 -5.46
N GLY A 60 14.21 -3.94 -4.23
CA GLY A 60 13.71 -5.30 -4.00
C GLY A 60 14.59 -6.44 -4.57
N GLY A 61 15.83 -6.15 -4.98
CA GLY A 61 16.71 -7.08 -5.69
C GLY A 61 16.63 -6.99 -7.22
N ALA A 62 15.64 -6.29 -7.78
CA ALA A 62 15.60 -5.91 -9.19
C ALA A 62 16.51 -4.70 -9.45
N GLU A 63 17.05 -4.60 -10.66
CA GLU A 63 17.75 -3.42 -11.16
C GLU A 63 16.83 -2.66 -12.11
N ILE A 64 16.70 -1.35 -11.90
CA ILE A 64 15.73 -0.48 -12.55
C ILE A 64 16.49 0.72 -13.13
N ASP A 65 16.11 1.19 -14.32
CA ASP A 65 16.63 2.45 -14.83
C ASP A 65 16.02 3.65 -14.06
N PRO A 66 16.83 4.58 -13.53
CA PRO A 66 16.32 5.74 -12.80
C PRO A 66 15.38 6.64 -13.62
N VAL A 67 15.61 6.79 -14.92
CA VAL A 67 14.80 7.69 -15.76
C VAL A 67 13.42 7.07 -15.96
N ALA A 68 13.35 5.82 -16.39
CA ALA A 68 12.10 5.08 -16.56
C ALA A 68 11.31 4.93 -15.24
N MET A 69 11.99 4.75 -14.09
CA MET A 69 11.33 4.74 -12.77
C MET A 69 10.64 6.07 -12.47
N ARG A 70 11.32 7.19 -12.76
CA ARG A 70 10.77 8.53 -12.54
C ARG A 70 9.61 8.81 -13.50
N GLU A 71 9.77 8.54 -14.78
CA GLU A 71 8.73 8.72 -15.81
C GLU A 71 7.47 7.90 -15.47
N TYR A 72 7.62 6.61 -15.15
CA TYR A 72 6.50 5.77 -14.72
C TYR A 72 5.81 6.30 -13.45
N PHE A 73 6.56 6.84 -12.49
CA PHE A 73 5.96 7.43 -11.30
C PHE A 73 5.21 8.74 -11.63
N ASP A 74 5.87 9.68 -12.30
CA ASP A 74 5.37 11.03 -12.55
C ASP A 74 4.16 11.02 -13.51
N GLU A 75 4.16 10.16 -14.53
CA GLU A 75 3.10 10.09 -15.54
C GLU A 75 1.97 9.12 -15.16
N VAL A 76 2.32 7.90 -14.71
CA VAL A 76 1.33 6.83 -14.48
C VAL A 76 0.90 6.77 -13.01
N LEU A 77 1.82 6.58 -12.06
CA LEU A 77 1.44 6.30 -10.67
C LEU A 77 0.83 7.52 -9.98
N HIS A 78 1.44 8.70 -10.11
CA HIS A 78 1.04 9.92 -9.43
C HIS A 78 -0.43 10.28 -9.69
N THR A 79 -0.90 10.09 -10.91
CA THR A 79 -2.30 10.29 -11.34
C THR A 79 -3.30 9.39 -10.59
N HIS A 80 -2.88 8.19 -10.18
CA HIS A 80 -3.75 7.18 -9.55
C HIS A 80 -3.68 7.18 -8.00
N ILE A 81 -2.61 7.71 -7.40
CA ILE A 81 -2.45 7.79 -5.93
C ILE A 81 -3.68 8.39 -5.22
N PRO A 82 -4.29 9.51 -5.67
CA PRO A 82 -5.42 10.16 -4.97
C PRO A 82 -6.71 9.34 -4.90
N ILE A 83 -6.82 8.26 -5.68
CA ILE A 83 -8.00 7.38 -5.75
C ILE A 83 -7.69 5.92 -5.42
N TRP A 84 -6.42 5.58 -5.12
CA TRP A 84 -5.97 4.19 -5.03
C TRP A 84 -6.72 3.39 -3.94
N ASP A 85 -6.91 3.99 -2.77
CA ASP A 85 -7.58 3.38 -1.62
C ASP A 85 -9.04 3.02 -1.96
N GLU A 86 -9.75 3.92 -2.63
CA GLU A 86 -11.11 3.69 -3.12
C GLU A 86 -11.15 2.69 -4.28
N ALA A 87 -10.25 2.78 -5.25
CA ALA A 87 -10.19 1.88 -6.39
C ALA A 87 -9.94 0.43 -5.95
N LEU A 88 -9.00 0.22 -5.02
CA LEU A 88 -8.67 -1.11 -4.51
C LEU A 88 -9.79 -1.70 -3.65
N LEU A 89 -10.46 -0.92 -2.79
CA LEU A 89 -11.64 -1.41 -2.06
C LEU A 89 -12.84 -1.64 -3.00
N THR A 90 -13.01 -0.84 -4.06
CA THR A 90 -14.02 -1.10 -5.10
C THR A 90 -13.79 -2.45 -5.77
N ALA A 91 -12.55 -2.74 -6.20
CA ALA A 91 -12.19 -4.01 -6.81
C ALA A 91 -12.38 -5.21 -5.85
N VAL A 92 -12.05 -5.05 -4.56
CA VAL A 92 -12.30 -6.07 -3.54
C VAL A 92 -13.80 -6.34 -3.36
N ILE A 93 -14.64 -5.31 -3.30
CA ILE A 93 -16.10 -5.48 -3.19
C ILE A 93 -16.68 -6.12 -4.45
N ASP A 94 -16.25 -5.68 -5.63
CA ASP A 94 -16.74 -6.21 -6.91
C ASP A 94 -16.41 -7.70 -7.05
N PHE A 95 -15.16 -8.09 -6.75
CA PHE A 95 -14.73 -9.49 -6.72
C PHE A 95 -15.53 -10.34 -5.72
N VAL A 96 -15.70 -9.86 -4.48
CA VAL A 96 -16.42 -10.57 -3.42
C VAL A 96 -17.91 -10.77 -3.77
N VAL A 97 -18.53 -9.82 -4.47
CA VAL A 97 -19.95 -9.87 -4.85
C VAL A 97 -20.18 -10.63 -6.15
N ARG A 98 -19.38 -10.40 -7.19
CA ARG A 98 -19.58 -10.95 -8.54
C ARG A 98 -18.95 -12.33 -8.73
N GLU A 99 -17.67 -12.47 -8.37
CA GLU A 99 -16.91 -13.69 -8.59
C GLU A 99 -17.17 -14.73 -7.48
N LEU A 100 -17.30 -14.28 -6.23
CA LEU A 100 -17.54 -15.18 -5.08
C LEU A 100 -19.03 -15.30 -4.66
N GLY A 101 -19.91 -14.43 -5.15
CA GLY A 101 -21.35 -14.43 -4.80
C GLY A 101 -21.66 -14.11 -3.33
N LEU A 102 -20.72 -13.51 -2.59
CA LEU A 102 -20.84 -13.24 -1.16
C LEU A 102 -21.49 -11.87 -0.93
N ARG A 103 -22.44 -11.81 0.01
CA ARG A 103 -23.33 -10.64 0.19
C ARG A 103 -23.19 -9.93 1.53
N THR A 104 -22.53 -10.54 2.51
CA THR A 104 -22.11 -9.86 3.74
C THR A 104 -20.60 -9.68 3.72
N ILE A 105 -20.13 -8.44 3.75
CA ILE A 105 -18.70 -8.11 3.76
C ILE A 105 -18.36 -7.44 5.09
N TYR A 106 -17.51 -8.05 5.89
CA TYR A 106 -16.91 -7.42 7.06
C TYR A 106 -15.57 -6.81 6.69
N TYR A 107 -15.12 -5.82 7.46
CA TYR A 107 -13.80 -5.20 7.36
C TYR A 107 -13.34 -4.88 8.79
N HIS A 108 -12.06 -5.06 9.14
CA HIS A 108 -11.60 -4.79 10.50
C HIS A 108 -11.75 -3.32 10.91
N ASP A 109 -12.19 -3.04 12.15
CA ASP A 109 -11.88 -1.75 12.79
C ASP A 109 -10.38 -1.67 13.08
N PHE A 110 -9.80 -0.47 13.05
CA PHE A 110 -8.36 -0.26 13.28
C PHE A 110 -7.85 -0.84 14.60
N ASP A 111 -8.47 -0.45 15.73
CA ASP A 111 -7.93 -0.77 17.06
C ASP A 111 -8.24 -2.22 17.45
N CYS A 112 -9.37 -2.76 16.97
CA CYS A 112 -9.69 -4.18 17.12
C CYS A 112 -8.80 -5.07 16.23
N GLY A 113 -8.63 -4.70 14.95
CA GLY A 113 -7.81 -5.42 13.98
C GLY A 113 -6.35 -5.51 14.39
N CYS A 114 -5.74 -4.39 14.81
CA CYS A 114 -4.35 -4.39 15.30
C CYS A 114 -4.18 -5.31 16.53
N ARG A 115 -5.15 -5.33 17.46
CA ARG A 115 -5.11 -6.25 18.61
C ARG A 115 -5.25 -7.71 18.19
N LEU A 116 -6.23 -8.04 17.35
CA LEU A 116 -6.47 -9.40 16.85
C LEU A 116 -5.25 -9.97 16.10
N LYS A 117 -4.60 -9.15 15.28
CA LYS A 117 -3.42 -9.49 14.48
C LYS A 117 -2.08 -9.30 15.22
N ASN A 118 -2.09 -8.91 16.50
CA ASN A 118 -0.89 -8.61 17.30
C ASN A 118 0.05 -7.54 16.67
N ILE A 119 -0.51 -6.59 15.91
CA ILE A 119 0.24 -5.51 15.25
C ILE A 119 0.49 -4.39 16.26
N SER A 120 1.75 -4.21 16.65
CA SER A 120 2.18 -3.23 17.64
C SER A 120 3.34 -2.32 17.17
N ARG A 121 4.16 -2.79 16.23
CA ARG A 121 5.28 -2.03 15.63
C ARG A 121 4.81 -1.28 14.38
N ARG A 122 4.76 -1.99 13.24
CA ARG A 122 4.21 -1.59 11.93
C ARG A 122 2.70 -1.38 11.93
N LEU A 123 2.17 -0.42 12.70
CA LEU A 123 0.75 -0.05 12.60
C LEU A 123 0.39 0.38 11.16
N PRO A 124 -0.76 -0.06 10.61
CA PRO A 124 -1.17 0.33 9.26
C PRO A 124 -1.71 1.78 9.22
N PRO A 125 -1.96 2.35 8.03
CA PRO A 125 -2.58 3.67 7.92
C PRO A 125 -4.01 3.69 8.51
N ARG A 126 -4.24 4.48 9.56
CA ARG A 126 -5.52 4.47 10.31
C ARG A 126 -6.73 4.83 9.43
N HIS A 127 -6.57 5.61 8.37
CA HIS A 127 -7.68 6.02 7.51
C HIS A 127 -8.30 4.85 6.72
N LEU A 128 -7.49 3.86 6.30
CA LEU A 128 -7.94 2.65 5.60
C LEU A 128 -8.91 1.81 6.45
N TYR A 129 -8.82 1.90 7.77
CA TYR A 129 -9.63 1.12 8.72
C TYR A 129 -10.66 1.98 9.46
N SER A 130 -10.88 3.23 9.02
CA SER A 130 -11.80 4.17 9.68
C SER A 130 -12.58 5.12 8.76
N ARG A 131 -11.92 5.74 7.77
CA ARG A 131 -12.57 6.63 6.79
C ARG A 131 -12.99 5.86 5.54
N LEU A 132 -12.11 5.01 5.03
CA LEU A 132 -12.35 4.28 3.78
C LEU A 132 -13.62 3.40 3.83
N PRO A 133 -13.85 2.52 4.85
CA PRO A 133 -15.07 1.70 4.89
C PRO A 133 -16.35 2.55 5.00
N ALA A 134 -16.28 3.69 5.70
CA ALA A 134 -17.41 4.61 5.83
C ALA A 134 -17.80 5.28 4.49
N ARG A 135 -16.83 5.55 3.59
CA ARG A 135 -17.11 6.02 2.21
C ARG A 135 -17.88 4.98 1.38
N PHE A 136 -17.70 3.69 1.68
CA PHE A 136 -18.41 2.57 1.05
C PHE A 136 -19.65 2.12 1.84
N CYS A 137 -20.24 3.00 2.65
CA CYS A 137 -21.47 2.76 3.42
C CYS A 137 -21.40 1.58 4.42
N PHE A 138 -20.21 1.07 4.75
CA PHE A 138 -20.08 0.08 5.83
C PHE A 138 -20.54 0.70 7.15
N ARG A 139 -21.27 -0.08 7.95
CA ARG A 139 -21.73 0.31 9.29
C ARG A 139 -20.85 -0.34 10.34
N ARG A 140 -20.60 0.36 11.46
CA ARG A 140 -19.89 -0.25 12.60
C ARG A 140 -20.75 -1.31 13.26
N THR A 141 -20.14 -2.41 13.68
CA THR A 141 -20.76 -3.49 14.45
C THR A 141 -19.76 -4.06 15.46
N ASP A 142 -20.27 -4.66 16.52
CA ASP A 142 -19.55 -5.48 17.50
C ASP A 142 -19.73 -6.99 17.23
N THR A 143 -20.71 -7.36 16.41
CA THR A 143 -20.97 -8.73 15.97
C THR A 143 -19.89 -9.14 14.95
N PRO A 144 -19.12 -10.21 15.21
CA PRO A 144 -18.12 -10.72 14.28
C PRO A 144 -18.77 -11.46 13.09
N PRO A 145 -18.01 -11.80 12.03
CA PRO A 145 -18.41 -12.84 11.09
C PRO A 145 -18.64 -14.18 11.81
N ALA A 146 -19.59 -14.97 11.33
CA ALA A 146 -19.95 -16.27 11.91
C ALA A 146 -18.73 -17.22 11.96
N PHE A 147 -17.91 -17.23 10.92
CA PHE A 147 -16.68 -18.04 10.85
C PHE A 147 -15.57 -17.60 11.82
N LEU A 148 -15.71 -16.45 12.50
CA LEU A 148 -14.83 -16.06 13.60
C LEU A 148 -15.44 -16.31 14.98
N GLU A 149 -16.72 -16.65 15.11
CA GLU A 149 -17.39 -16.71 16.42
C GLU A 149 -16.76 -17.70 17.41
N ASP A 150 -16.29 -18.84 16.90
CA ASP A 150 -15.61 -19.90 17.63
C ASP A 150 -14.07 -19.81 17.56
N SER A 151 -13.52 -18.65 17.16
CA SER A 151 -12.07 -18.48 17.02
C SER A 151 -11.33 -18.86 18.31
N PRO A 152 -10.42 -19.85 18.29
CA PRO A 152 -9.77 -20.36 19.49
C PRO A 152 -8.78 -19.34 20.10
N THR A 153 -8.40 -18.33 19.33
CA THR A 153 -7.43 -17.28 19.70
C THR A 153 -7.79 -16.61 21.04
N ARG A 154 -6.86 -16.65 22.00
CA ARG A 154 -7.04 -16.05 23.34
C ARG A 154 -7.46 -14.58 23.24
N THR A 155 -6.82 -13.80 22.37
CA THR A 155 -7.14 -12.38 22.13
C THR A 155 -8.59 -12.18 21.68
N PHE A 156 -9.08 -12.97 20.72
CA PHE A 156 -10.46 -12.89 20.26
C PHE A 156 -11.44 -13.22 21.39
N ARG A 157 -11.22 -14.31 22.12
CA ARG A 157 -12.07 -14.70 23.26
C ARG A 157 -12.05 -13.67 24.40
N THR A 158 -10.92 -13.02 24.67
CA THR A 158 -10.82 -11.90 25.62
C THR A 158 -11.60 -10.68 25.12
N LEU A 159 -11.48 -10.31 23.84
CA LEU A 159 -12.22 -9.17 23.25
C LEU A 159 -13.73 -9.45 23.18
N LYS A 160 -14.17 -10.67 22.82
CA LYS A 160 -15.60 -11.09 22.81
C LYS A 160 -16.21 -10.93 24.21
N ARG A 161 -15.51 -11.43 25.26
CA ARG A 161 -15.95 -11.30 26.67
C ARG A 161 -15.95 -9.87 27.20
N ALA A 162 -15.05 -9.01 26.72
CA ALA A 162 -14.94 -7.62 27.14
C ALA A 162 -15.84 -6.65 26.34
N GLY A 163 -16.70 -7.14 25.43
CA GLY A 163 -17.46 -6.30 24.51
C GLY A 163 -16.60 -5.44 23.57
N GLY A 164 -15.33 -5.82 23.39
CA GLY A 164 -14.28 -5.06 22.70
C GLY A 164 -14.03 -5.50 21.25
N LEU A 165 -14.85 -6.41 20.70
CA LEU A 165 -14.88 -6.69 19.27
C LEU A 165 -15.47 -5.49 18.52
N ARG A 166 -14.81 -5.03 17.46
CA ARG A 166 -15.32 -3.99 16.56
C ARG A 166 -14.94 -4.33 15.12
N PHE A 167 -15.93 -4.27 14.25
CA PHE A 167 -15.82 -4.47 12.83
C PHE A 167 -16.64 -3.40 12.09
N TRP A 168 -16.39 -3.30 10.81
CA TRP A 168 -17.26 -2.68 9.83
C TRP A 168 -18.02 -3.79 9.10
N ARG A 169 -19.27 -3.56 8.71
CA ARG A 169 -20.11 -4.50 7.96
C ARG A 169 -20.88 -3.79 6.85
N LEU A 170 -20.86 -4.37 5.65
CA LEU A 170 -21.68 -4.04 4.49
C LEU A 170 -22.54 -5.27 4.15
N SER A 171 -23.78 -5.04 3.71
CA SER A 171 -24.72 -6.08 3.27
C SER A 171 -25.37 -5.64 1.96
N LEU A 172 -25.42 -6.53 0.97
CA LEU A 172 -25.77 -6.24 -0.44
C LEU A 172 -26.76 -7.27 -1.02
#